data_AF-A0AAD3RH95-F1
#
_entry.id   AF-A0AAD3RH95-F1
#
_cell.length_a   1.000
_cell.length_b   1.000
_cell.length_c   1.000
_cell.angle_alpha   90.00
_cell.angle_beta   90.00
_cell.angle_gamma   90.00
#
_symmetry.space_group_name_H-M   'P 1'
#
loop_
_entity.id
_entity.type
_entity.pdbx_description
1 polymer ?
#
loop_
_entity_poly.entity_id
_entity_poly.type
_entity_poly.pdbx_seq_one_letter_code
_entity_poly.pdbx_strand_id
1 'polypeptide(L)'
;MLMRVLDVVRSFFLSGTVTPDSVKMPQTNKSVSGGSVPGQVSAPDQGEPPPASVDVKAQVAAGDGVAAEDKDDTEIIKSPSDPKKYRYIELSNGLRGLLISDFSGADGKGGSENGEDKGESEDGAEEEEEEAEDEGDSGEGSEEDEEENEEEEQDSDFDELDEENVGKKKRGSSEKQAAAALCISVGSFSDPDDLPGLAHFLEHMVFMGSEKYPAENGFDAFLKKHGGSDNASTDCERTIFQFDVQRKYFREALDRWAQFFICPLMIEDAIDREVEAVDSEYQLARPSDSHRKEMLFGSLAKPGHPMSKFCWGNAQTLKHEPREKQINTYQRLRDFWRRYYSAHYMTLAVQSKETLDTLEQWVREIFIKVPNNGEPRADFSHLLQPFDTPAFNKLYRVVPVRKVHALTISWAVPPQGKHYRVKPLHYISWLIGHEGTGSILSLLRKKCWALALFGGNSETGFDQNTTYSIFSISITLTDQGYQNFYQVVDFVFQYLKMLQTLGPQQRIYEEIQKIEANEFHYQEQTDPIEFVENICENMQLFPKEDFLTGDQLMF
;
A
#
# COMPACT_ATOMS: atom_id res chain seq x y z
N MET A 1 -23.98 -15.91 8.17
CA MET A 1 -24.96 -14.81 8.06
C MET A 1 -24.37 -13.65 7.25
N LEU A 2 -23.18 -13.17 7.60
CA LEU A 2 -22.46 -12.13 6.84
C LEU A 2 -22.32 -12.46 5.34
N MET A 3 -21.90 -13.68 4.97
CA MET A 3 -21.83 -14.07 3.54
C MET A 3 -23.16 -13.87 2.79
N ARG A 4 -24.32 -14.09 3.44
CA ARG A 4 -25.61 -13.84 2.79
C ARG A 4 -25.92 -12.35 2.66
N VAL A 5 -25.45 -11.51 3.59
CA VAL A 5 -25.52 -10.05 3.44
C VAL A 5 -24.62 -9.63 2.28
N LEU A 6 -23.40 -10.15 2.25
CA LEU A 6 -22.42 -9.88 1.20
C LEU A 6 -22.93 -10.28 -0.19
N ASP A 7 -23.51 -11.48 -0.34
CA ASP A 7 -24.07 -11.96 -1.61
C ASP A 7 -25.22 -11.06 -2.09
N VAL A 8 -26.08 -10.60 -1.17
CA VAL A 8 -27.19 -9.69 -1.52
C VAL A 8 -26.65 -8.31 -1.90
N VAL A 9 -25.68 -7.74 -1.15
CA VAL A 9 -25.01 -6.48 -1.48
C VAL A 9 -24.36 -6.57 -2.86
N ARG A 10 -23.56 -7.60 -3.08
CA ARG A 10 -22.89 -7.85 -4.35
C ARG A 10 -23.88 -7.99 -5.50
N SER A 11 -24.91 -8.82 -5.34
CA SER A 11 -25.92 -9.02 -6.39
C SER A 11 -26.68 -7.74 -6.69
N PHE A 12 -27.01 -6.94 -5.67
CA PHE A 12 -27.78 -5.71 -5.84
C PHE A 12 -27.02 -4.69 -6.68
N PHE A 13 -25.77 -4.40 -6.33
CA PHE A 13 -24.97 -3.39 -7.02
C PHE A 13 -24.36 -3.88 -8.34
N LEU A 14 -24.06 -5.17 -8.51
CA LEU A 14 -23.59 -5.71 -9.81
C LEU A 14 -24.72 -5.91 -10.84
N SER A 15 -25.98 -6.08 -10.40
CA SER A 15 -27.13 -6.26 -11.32
C SER A 15 -27.76 -4.94 -11.80
N GLY A 16 -27.37 -3.81 -11.20
CA GLY A 16 -27.68 -2.49 -11.70
C GLY A 16 -26.88 -2.22 -12.98
N THR A 17 -27.50 -2.41 -14.14
CA THR A 17 -26.98 -1.91 -15.41
C THR A 17 -26.84 -0.40 -15.32
N VAL A 18 -25.63 0.08 -15.02
CA VAL A 18 -25.22 1.45 -15.34
C VAL A 18 -25.06 1.49 -16.86
N THR A 19 -26.11 1.94 -17.54
CA THR A 19 -25.93 2.54 -18.86
C THR A 19 -25.00 3.75 -18.67
N PRO A 20 -23.93 3.92 -19.47
CA PRO A 20 -23.07 5.07 -19.37
C PRO A 20 -23.82 6.28 -19.92
N ASP A 21 -24.69 6.87 -19.12
CA ASP A 21 -25.19 8.22 -19.39
C ASP A 21 -24.14 9.19 -18.88
N SER A 22 -23.51 9.84 -19.86
CA SER A 22 -22.53 10.91 -19.72
C SER A 22 -22.84 11.81 -18.53
N VAL A 23 -21.93 11.84 -17.55
CA VAL A 23 -21.83 12.93 -16.59
C VAL A 23 -21.44 14.19 -17.37
N LYS A 24 -22.44 14.92 -17.88
CA LYS A 24 -22.26 16.30 -18.31
C LYS A 24 -22.50 17.19 -17.11
N MET A 25 -21.43 17.85 -16.67
CA MET A 25 -21.49 18.94 -15.69
C MET A 25 -22.52 20.01 -16.12
N PRO A 26 -23.23 20.65 -15.18
CA PRO A 26 -24.21 21.67 -15.49
C PRO A 26 -23.54 22.94 -16.02
N GLN A 27 -23.72 23.21 -17.32
CA GLN A 27 -23.43 24.53 -17.88
C GLN A 27 -24.52 25.52 -17.48
N THR A 28 -24.06 26.71 -17.11
CA THR A 28 -24.83 27.84 -16.61
C THR A 28 -25.92 28.29 -17.59
N ASN A 29 -27.11 28.53 -17.04
CA ASN A 29 -28.26 29.09 -17.75
C ASN A 29 -27.94 30.48 -18.33
N LYS A 30 -28.13 30.63 -19.65
CA LYS A 30 -28.62 31.87 -20.25
C LYS A 30 -29.75 31.57 -21.23
N SER A 31 -30.78 32.38 -21.09
CA SER A 31 -32.09 32.36 -21.74
C SER A 31 -32.05 32.71 -23.23
N VAL A 32 -33.02 32.19 -24.00
CA VAL A 32 -34.06 32.92 -24.76
C VAL A 32 -34.52 32.17 -26.03
N SER A 33 -35.85 32.03 -26.11
CA SER A 33 -36.78 31.93 -27.26
C SER A 33 -36.74 30.76 -28.28
N GLY A 34 -37.85 30.01 -28.30
CA GLY A 34 -38.81 30.08 -29.42
C GLY A 34 -38.86 28.91 -30.40
N GLY A 35 -40.02 28.26 -30.52
CA GLY A 35 -40.44 27.57 -31.76
C GLY A 35 -40.91 26.12 -31.63
N SER A 36 -42.23 25.95 -31.55
CA SER A 36 -43.06 24.74 -31.74
C SER A 36 -42.93 24.10 -33.15
N VAL A 37 -42.94 22.77 -33.39
CA VAL A 37 -44.08 21.81 -33.61
C VAL A 37 -43.49 20.47 -34.15
N PRO A 38 -44.15 19.28 -34.03
CA PRO A 38 -43.52 17.94 -34.01
C PRO A 38 -43.82 17.00 -35.21
N GLY A 39 -43.17 15.83 -35.26
CA GLY A 39 -43.57 14.66 -36.08
C GLY A 39 -42.56 13.50 -36.03
N GLN A 40 -42.89 12.37 -35.38
CA GLN A 40 -43.27 11.05 -35.96
C GLN A 40 -42.07 10.23 -36.54
N VAL A 41 -41.58 9.17 -35.87
CA VAL A 41 -42.06 7.75 -35.76
C VAL A 41 -41.59 6.83 -36.90
N SER A 42 -41.07 5.63 -36.52
CA SER A 42 -40.84 4.35 -37.25
C SER A 42 -39.44 4.16 -37.85
N ALA A 43 -38.57 3.27 -37.36
CA ALA A 43 -38.58 1.78 -37.32
C ALA A 43 -37.76 1.14 -38.48
N PRO A 44 -37.18 -0.06 -38.28
CA PRO A 44 -35.84 -0.43 -38.77
C PRO A 44 -35.85 -1.49 -39.88
N ASP A 45 -34.72 -1.70 -40.57
CA ASP A 45 -34.47 -2.98 -41.26
C ASP A 45 -32.97 -3.27 -41.51
N GLN A 46 -32.54 -4.42 -40.98
CA GLN A 46 -31.65 -5.51 -41.48
C GLN A 46 -30.56 -5.17 -42.52
N GLY A 47 -29.28 -5.52 -42.33
CA GLY A 47 -28.71 -6.89 -42.40
C GLY A 47 -27.89 -6.99 -43.71
N GLU A 48 -26.56 -7.03 -43.73
CA GLU A 48 -25.65 -8.20 -43.67
C GLU A 48 -24.28 -7.78 -44.33
N PRO A 49 -23.19 -8.57 -44.26
CA PRO A 49 -21.84 -8.08 -43.95
C PRO A 49 -20.81 -8.18 -45.12
N PRO A 50 -19.48 -8.30 -44.88
CA PRO A 50 -18.44 -7.39 -45.37
C PRO A 50 -17.66 -7.94 -46.60
N PRO A 51 -16.60 -7.25 -47.04
CA PRO A 51 -15.45 -7.97 -47.58
C PRO A 51 -14.12 -7.60 -46.93
N ALA A 52 -13.24 -8.59 -46.92
CA ALA A 52 -11.96 -8.66 -46.24
C ALA A 52 -10.80 -8.01 -47.01
N SER A 53 -9.80 -7.61 -46.21
CA SER A 53 -8.34 -7.68 -46.41
C SER A 53 -7.72 -7.44 -47.79
N VAL A 54 -6.85 -6.43 -47.86
CA VAL A 54 -5.66 -6.46 -48.72
C VAL A 54 -4.45 -5.96 -47.92
N ASP A 55 -3.47 -6.84 -47.77
CA ASP A 55 -2.10 -6.58 -47.31
C ASP A 55 -1.39 -5.51 -48.17
N VAL A 56 -0.69 -4.57 -47.53
CA VAL A 56 0.41 -3.84 -48.17
C VAL A 56 1.64 -3.87 -47.25
N LYS A 57 2.69 -4.46 -47.81
CA LYS A 57 4.06 -4.56 -47.30
C LYS A 57 4.68 -3.20 -46.95
N ALA A 58 5.42 -3.23 -45.85
CA ALA A 58 6.73 -2.64 -45.60
C ALA A 58 7.18 -1.48 -46.52
N GLN A 59 7.31 -0.30 -45.92
CA GLN A 59 8.22 0.73 -46.39
C GLN A 59 9.00 1.31 -45.21
N VAL A 60 10.31 1.08 -45.25
CA VAL A 60 11.33 1.71 -44.41
C VAL A 60 11.41 3.18 -44.84
N ALA A 61 11.22 4.10 -43.89
CA ALA A 61 11.59 5.49 -44.05
C ALA A 61 12.24 5.97 -42.75
N ALA A 62 13.52 6.29 -42.85
CA ALA A 62 14.31 6.94 -41.83
C ALA A 62 14.02 8.45 -41.82
N GLY A 63 13.99 9.03 -40.62
CA GLY A 63 14.25 10.45 -40.39
C GLY A 63 13.04 11.38 -40.53
N ASP A 64 12.39 11.68 -39.40
CA ASP A 64 12.36 13.06 -38.93
C ASP A 64 12.04 13.07 -37.42
N GLY A 65 12.97 13.65 -36.66
CA GLY A 65 12.83 13.87 -35.23
C GLY A 65 11.77 14.92 -34.98
N VAL A 66 10.58 14.46 -34.61
CA VAL A 66 9.59 15.30 -33.93
C VAL A 66 9.78 15.02 -32.44
N ALA A 67 10.21 16.04 -31.70
CA ALA A 67 10.32 15.98 -30.25
C ALA A 67 9.00 15.45 -29.67
N ALA A 68 9.06 14.29 -29.01
CA ALA A 68 7.96 13.78 -28.23
C ALA A 68 7.77 14.76 -27.06
N GLU A 69 6.69 15.51 -27.09
CA GLU A 69 6.35 16.50 -26.06
C GLU A 69 6.11 15.81 -24.71
N ASP A 70 6.40 16.51 -23.60
CA ASP A 70 6.11 16.18 -22.19
C ASP A 70 4.60 15.95 -21.93
N LYS A 71 4.04 14.93 -22.58
CA LYS A 71 2.61 14.59 -22.62
C LYS A 71 2.21 13.77 -21.41
N ASP A 72 1.14 14.24 -20.80
CA ASP A 72 0.38 13.61 -19.72
C ASP A 72 -0.51 12.49 -20.29
N ASP A 73 -0.64 11.39 -19.57
CA ASP A 73 -1.47 10.24 -19.95
C ASP A 73 -2.91 10.43 -19.47
N THR A 74 -3.78 10.83 -20.40
CA THR A 74 -5.17 11.20 -20.08
C THR A 74 -6.06 10.02 -19.73
N GLU A 75 -5.59 8.77 -19.89
CA GLU A 75 -6.36 7.59 -19.47
C GLU A 75 -6.32 7.39 -17.96
N ILE A 76 -5.34 7.95 -17.26
CA ILE A 76 -5.21 7.85 -15.81
C ILE A 76 -6.15 8.89 -15.17
N ILE A 77 -7.13 8.42 -14.41
CA ILE A 77 -8.09 9.30 -13.74
C ILE A 77 -7.42 9.86 -12.48
N LYS A 78 -7.25 11.18 -12.43
CA LYS A 78 -6.69 11.90 -11.28
C LYS A 78 -7.67 12.91 -10.72
N SER A 79 -7.39 13.38 -9.50
CA SER A 79 -8.19 14.43 -8.88
C SER A 79 -8.11 15.73 -9.69
N PRO A 80 -9.19 16.49 -9.87
CA PRO A 80 -9.13 17.79 -10.55
C PRO A 80 -8.24 18.82 -9.85
N SER A 81 -7.95 18.63 -8.56
CA SER A 81 -7.04 19.48 -7.78
C SER A 81 -5.58 19.05 -7.92
N ASP A 82 -5.30 17.89 -8.52
CA ASP A 82 -3.97 17.34 -8.66
C ASP A 82 -3.20 17.99 -9.83
N PRO A 83 -2.14 18.78 -9.54
CA PRO A 83 -1.36 19.46 -10.57
C PRO A 83 -0.30 18.57 -11.22
N LYS A 84 -0.07 17.34 -10.74
CA LYS A 84 0.98 16.45 -11.22
C LYS A 84 0.64 15.94 -12.62
N LYS A 85 1.67 15.60 -13.39
CA LYS A 85 1.51 14.88 -14.67
C LYS A 85 1.93 13.44 -14.49
N TYR A 86 1.30 12.55 -15.24
CA TYR A 86 1.44 11.11 -15.18
C TYR A 86 1.80 10.56 -16.55
N ARG A 87 2.66 9.56 -16.59
CA ARG A 87 2.91 8.78 -17.81
C ARG A 87 3.12 7.32 -17.49
N TYR A 88 2.24 6.46 -18.00
CA TYR A 88 2.45 5.03 -17.94
C TYR A 88 3.43 4.59 -19.03
N ILE A 89 4.38 3.75 -18.66
CA ILE A 89 5.33 3.13 -19.57
C ILE A 89 5.41 1.62 -19.34
N GLU A 90 5.67 0.89 -20.41
CA GLU A 90 6.06 -0.51 -20.35
C GLU A 90 7.44 -0.66 -21.02
N LEU A 91 8.36 -1.29 -20.31
CA LEU A 91 9.69 -1.60 -20.81
C LEU A 91 9.66 -2.90 -21.60
N SER A 92 10.60 -3.11 -22.53
CA SER A 92 10.63 -4.33 -23.33
C SER A 92 11.00 -5.59 -22.53
N ASN A 93 11.47 -5.45 -21.29
CA ASN A 93 11.63 -6.56 -20.34
C ASN A 93 10.34 -6.85 -19.54
N GLY A 94 9.22 -6.16 -19.82
CA GLY A 94 7.92 -6.38 -19.19
C GLY A 94 7.70 -5.62 -17.88
N LEU A 95 8.68 -4.85 -17.40
CA LEU A 95 8.48 -3.96 -16.24
C LEU A 95 7.52 -2.84 -16.64
N ARG A 96 6.51 -2.63 -15.79
CA ARG A 96 5.50 -1.58 -15.95
C ARG A 96 5.83 -0.46 -14.99
N GLY A 97 5.68 0.79 -15.41
CA GLY A 97 5.96 1.92 -14.52
C GLY A 97 5.07 3.12 -14.74
N LEU A 98 4.87 3.88 -13.67
CA LEU A 98 4.18 5.16 -13.67
C LEU A 98 5.15 6.28 -13.30
N LEU A 99 5.34 7.21 -14.22
CA LEU A 99 6.19 8.38 -14.03
C LEU A 99 5.33 9.56 -13.58
N ILE A 100 5.74 10.23 -12.53
CA ILE A 100 4.98 11.29 -11.87
C ILE A 100 5.84 12.55 -11.82
N SER A 101 5.45 13.55 -12.61
CA SER A 101 6.13 14.84 -12.66
C SER A 101 5.39 15.86 -11.80
N ASP A 102 6.02 16.31 -10.71
CA ASP A 102 5.46 17.27 -9.77
C ASP A 102 6.15 18.64 -9.89
N PHE A 103 5.64 19.50 -10.79
CA PHE A 103 6.08 20.89 -10.90
C PHE A 103 5.39 21.85 -9.92
N SER A 104 4.52 21.35 -9.04
CA SER A 104 3.73 22.21 -8.15
C SER A 104 4.63 22.84 -7.08
N GLY A 105 4.92 24.14 -7.24
CA GLY A 105 5.70 24.95 -6.30
C GLY A 105 6.66 25.99 -6.92
N ALA A 106 6.79 26.08 -8.25
CA ALA A 106 7.70 27.04 -8.89
C ALA A 106 7.09 28.44 -9.16
N ASP A 107 5.77 28.57 -9.27
CA ASP A 107 5.12 29.83 -9.64
C ASP A 107 4.66 30.63 -8.43
N GLY A 108 5.65 31.20 -7.75
CA GLY A 108 5.46 32.16 -6.66
C GLY A 108 6.36 33.39 -6.75
N LYS A 109 6.99 33.67 -7.90
CA LYS A 109 7.71 34.93 -8.18
C LYS A 109 7.64 35.27 -9.67
N GLY A 110 6.45 35.68 -10.12
CA GLY A 110 6.31 36.50 -11.32
C GLY A 110 6.79 37.92 -11.02
N GLY A 111 7.96 38.28 -11.55
CA GLY A 111 8.54 39.62 -11.39
C GLY A 111 9.79 39.83 -12.24
N SER A 112 9.57 40.18 -13.50
CA SER A 112 10.43 40.87 -14.48
C SER A 112 11.91 41.12 -14.15
N GLU A 113 12.77 40.58 -15.03
CA GLU A 113 13.96 41.16 -15.68
C GLU A 113 15.12 41.82 -14.90
N ASN A 114 16.32 41.38 -15.34
CA ASN A 114 17.62 42.08 -15.46
C ASN A 114 18.57 42.12 -14.26
N GLY A 115 19.81 41.68 -14.53
CA GLY A 115 21.01 42.29 -13.92
C GLY A 115 22.05 41.32 -13.37
N GLU A 116 23.03 40.99 -14.22
CA GLU A 116 24.47 40.97 -13.94
C GLU A 116 25.04 40.13 -12.77
N ASP A 117 25.77 39.10 -13.21
CA ASP A 117 27.03 38.59 -12.65
C ASP A 117 27.84 39.60 -11.82
N LYS A 118 28.20 39.19 -10.60
CA LYS A 118 29.44 39.58 -9.91
C LYS A 118 29.71 38.60 -8.76
N GLY A 119 30.82 37.89 -8.86
CA GLY A 119 31.37 37.10 -7.78
C GLY A 119 31.94 37.97 -6.66
N GLU A 120 32.02 37.40 -5.47
CA GLU A 120 32.92 37.83 -4.41
C GLU A 120 33.31 36.61 -3.56
N SER A 121 34.62 36.51 -3.35
CA SER A 121 35.36 35.59 -2.51
C SER A 121 35.60 36.20 -1.12
N GLU A 122 36.15 35.37 -0.21
CA GLU A 122 36.73 35.71 1.11
C GLU A 122 35.70 35.90 2.24
N ASP A 123 35.88 35.41 3.46
CA ASP A 123 37.07 34.92 4.17
C ASP A 123 36.66 34.02 5.35
N GLY A 124 37.62 33.25 5.85
CA GLY A 124 37.48 32.33 6.96
C GLY A 124 37.47 32.99 8.35
N ALA A 125 36.97 32.23 9.32
CA ALA A 125 37.28 32.38 10.73
C ALA A 125 37.13 31.01 11.40
N GLU A 126 38.27 30.50 11.86
CA GLU A 126 38.39 29.42 12.84
C GLU A 126 38.03 29.98 14.22
N GLU A 127 37.21 29.28 15.01
CA GLU A 127 37.23 29.41 16.47
C GLU A 127 37.13 28.02 17.11
N GLU A 128 38.00 27.86 18.11
CA GLU A 128 38.41 26.65 18.81
C GLU A 128 37.34 26.17 19.81
N GLU A 129 37.15 24.86 19.92
CA GLU A 129 36.37 24.24 21.01
C GLU A 129 37.34 23.90 22.17
N GLU A 130 37.15 24.55 23.32
CA GLU A 130 37.75 24.14 24.59
C GLU A 130 36.85 23.11 25.28
N GLU A 131 37.39 21.91 25.52
CA GLU A 131 36.84 20.93 26.45
C GLU A 131 37.07 21.37 27.90
N ALA A 132 36.05 21.23 28.73
CA ALA A 132 36.20 21.23 30.18
C ALA A 132 35.35 20.09 30.78
N GLU A 133 36.04 19.06 31.25
CA GLU A 133 35.56 18.12 32.26
C GLU A 133 35.53 18.83 33.62
N ASP A 134 34.49 18.62 34.43
CA ASP A 134 34.69 18.46 35.88
C ASP A 134 33.57 17.63 36.51
N GLU A 135 34.00 16.82 37.48
CA GLU A 135 33.23 15.84 38.23
C GLU A 135 32.48 16.46 39.42
N GLY A 136 31.54 15.70 39.98
CA GLY A 136 31.41 15.62 41.45
C GLY A 136 30.07 16.00 42.10
N ASP A 137 29.36 14.96 42.51
CA ASP A 137 28.92 14.70 43.89
C ASP A 137 27.59 15.28 44.48
N SER A 138 26.89 14.32 45.10
CA SER A 138 25.95 14.30 46.23
C SER A 138 24.69 15.18 46.34
N GLY A 139 23.59 14.55 46.77
CA GLY A 139 22.60 15.18 47.66
C GLY A 139 21.13 14.79 47.43
N GLU A 140 20.54 14.14 48.42
CA GLU A 140 19.13 13.68 48.53
C GLU A 140 18.08 14.82 48.56
N GLY A 141 16.81 14.51 48.21
CA GLY A 141 15.63 15.11 48.86
C GLY A 141 14.42 15.57 48.01
N SER A 142 13.44 14.67 47.87
CA SER A 142 11.96 14.85 48.06
C SER A 142 11.07 15.83 47.26
N GLU A 143 9.84 15.32 47.04
CA GLU A 143 8.52 15.96 46.75
C GLU A 143 8.23 16.24 45.26
N GLU A 144 7.38 15.40 44.63
CA GLU A 144 5.91 15.54 44.50
C GLU A 144 5.52 16.77 43.67
N ASP A 145 5.14 16.55 42.41
CA ASP A 145 4.05 17.28 41.77
C ASP A 145 3.47 16.43 40.63
N GLU A 146 2.19 16.15 40.77
CA GLU A 146 1.31 15.48 39.82
C GLU A 146 0.92 16.47 38.72
N GLU A 147 1.17 16.15 37.44
CA GLU A 147 0.41 16.74 36.34
C GLU A 147 -0.13 15.62 35.43
N GLU A 148 -1.44 15.48 35.45
CA GLU A 148 -2.26 14.65 34.57
C GLU A 148 -2.20 15.21 33.14
N ASN A 149 -1.72 14.41 32.19
CA ASN A 149 -2.04 14.57 30.78
C ASN A 149 -2.88 13.37 30.34
N GLU A 150 -4.16 13.62 30.10
CA GLU A 150 -5.06 12.71 29.40
C GLU A 150 -4.73 12.77 27.90
N GLU A 151 -4.05 11.75 27.37
CA GLU A 151 -3.92 11.54 25.93
C GLU A 151 -4.99 10.54 25.47
N GLU A 152 -5.81 11.01 24.53
CA GLU A 152 -6.81 10.20 23.81
C GLU A 152 -6.07 9.29 22.81
N GLU A 153 -5.89 8.02 23.14
CA GLU A 153 -5.34 7.00 22.23
C GLU A 153 -6.34 6.71 21.09
N GLN A 154 -5.94 7.01 19.85
CA GLN A 154 -6.62 6.58 18.63
C GLN A 154 -6.14 5.17 18.26
N ASP A 155 -7.07 4.21 18.30
CA ASP A 155 -6.87 2.82 17.84
C ASP A 155 -6.67 2.77 16.31
N SER A 156 -5.42 2.79 15.85
CA SER A 156 -5.00 2.24 14.53
C SER A 156 -3.56 1.75 14.59
N ASP A 157 -3.37 0.66 15.32
CA ASP A 157 -2.09 -0.01 15.65
C ASP A 157 -1.41 -0.72 14.44
N PHE A 158 -1.55 -0.18 13.21
CA PHE A 158 -0.80 -0.62 12.03
C PHE A 158 0.36 0.33 11.68
N ASP A 159 0.43 1.53 12.26
CA ASP A 159 1.51 2.50 12.00
C ASP A 159 2.44 2.78 13.20
N GLU A 160 2.34 2.02 14.30
CA GLU A 160 3.03 2.35 15.55
C GLU A 160 4.30 1.49 15.80
N LEU A 161 5.16 1.40 14.77
CA LEU A 161 6.53 0.89 14.91
C LEU A 161 7.53 1.80 14.19
N ASP A 162 7.56 3.11 14.49
CA ASP A 162 8.79 3.94 14.35
C ASP A 162 8.73 5.38 14.91
N GLU A 163 7.96 5.66 15.97
CA GLU A 163 7.92 7.01 16.58
C GLU A 163 8.95 7.27 17.69
N GLU A 164 10.17 6.72 17.62
CA GLU A 164 11.26 7.13 18.51
C GLU A 164 12.53 7.54 17.73
N ASN A 165 12.45 8.63 16.96
CA ASN A 165 13.55 9.63 16.82
C ASN A 165 13.16 10.82 15.92
N VAL A 166 12.33 11.75 16.40
CA VAL A 166 12.14 13.04 15.74
C VAL A 166 12.80 14.15 16.56
N GLY A 167 14.10 14.36 16.31
CA GLY A 167 14.79 15.55 16.74
C GLY A 167 14.13 16.81 16.14
N LYS A 168 13.88 17.83 16.97
CA LYS A 168 13.30 19.14 16.62
C LYS A 168 13.83 19.69 15.28
N LYS A 169 13.03 19.57 14.20
CA LYS A 169 13.31 20.20 12.90
C LYS A 169 13.07 21.71 12.98
N LYS A 170 14.13 22.48 12.77
CA LYS A 170 14.12 23.95 12.57
C LYS A 170 13.35 24.25 11.28
N ARG A 171 12.35 25.13 11.33
CA ARG A 171 11.56 25.61 10.16
C ARG A 171 12.49 26.25 9.11
N GLY A 172 12.96 25.44 8.16
CA GLY A 172 13.53 25.86 6.89
C GLY A 172 12.64 25.30 5.77
N SER A 173 12.42 26.08 4.71
CA SER A 173 11.67 25.68 3.51
C SER A 173 12.08 24.27 3.05
N SER A 174 11.28 23.24 3.33
CA SER A 174 11.59 21.87 2.92
C SER A 174 11.44 21.76 1.40
N GLU A 175 12.54 21.47 0.73
CA GLU A 175 12.50 21.07 -0.67
C GLU A 175 11.78 19.73 -0.76
N LYS A 176 10.65 19.65 -1.50
CA LYS A 176 9.96 18.37 -1.72
C LYS A 176 10.95 17.32 -2.28
N GLN A 177 10.99 16.16 -1.64
CA GLN A 177 11.85 15.06 -2.04
C GLN A 177 11.36 14.40 -3.34
N ALA A 178 12.28 13.75 -4.04
CA ALA A 178 11.96 12.85 -5.13
C ALA A 178 11.94 11.43 -4.56
N ALA A 179 11.01 10.60 -5.01
CA ALA A 179 10.80 9.27 -4.46
C ALA A 179 10.56 8.25 -5.56
N ALA A 180 10.90 7.00 -5.29
CA ALA A 180 10.53 5.88 -6.14
C ALA A 180 10.17 4.66 -5.29
N ALA A 181 9.22 3.86 -5.79
CA ALA A 181 8.88 2.58 -5.19
C ALA A 181 8.67 1.52 -6.26
N LEU A 182 9.01 0.28 -5.92
CA LEU A 182 8.88 -0.88 -6.80
C LEU A 182 8.22 -2.02 -6.03
N CYS A 183 7.08 -2.46 -6.55
CA CYS A 183 6.35 -3.61 -6.03
C CYS A 183 6.63 -4.83 -6.92
N ILE A 184 7.06 -5.91 -6.28
CA ILE A 184 7.24 -7.23 -6.89
C ILE A 184 6.02 -8.07 -6.51
N SER A 185 5.35 -8.67 -7.49
CA SER A 185 4.19 -9.56 -7.27
C SER A 185 4.58 -10.94 -6.70
N VAL A 186 5.42 -10.96 -5.67
CA VAL A 186 5.87 -12.14 -4.90
C VAL A 186 6.06 -11.73 -3.45
N GLY A 187 5.60 -12.56 -2.51
CA GLY A 187 5.79 -12.37 -1.07
C GLY A 187 5.90 -13.72 -0.34
N SER A 188 5.63 -13.72 0.96
CA SER A 188 5.81 -14.88 1.86
C SER A 188 5.01 -16.13 1.49
N PHE A 189 3.93 -16.03 0.70
CA PHE A 189 3.21 -17.21 0.20
C PHE A 189 4.08 -18.09 -0.70
N SER A 190 5.08 -17.48 -1.35
CA SER A 190 6.02 -18.17 -2.22
C SER A 190 7.21 -18.78 -1.47
N ASP A 191 7.30 -18.58 -0.15
CA ASP A 191 8.36 -19.16 0.68
C ASP A 191 8.42 -20.68 0.51
N PRO A 192 9.62 -21.26 0.42
CA PRO A 192 9.75 -22.71 0.51
C PRO A 192 9.29 -23.24 1.87
N ASP A 193 8.65 -24.41 1.89
CA ASP A 193 8.16 -25.02 3.14
C ASP A 193 9.28 -25.33 4.14
N ASP A 194 10.50 -25.51 3.65
CA ASP A 194 11.70 -25.76 4.45
C ASP A 194 12.44 -24.48 4.90
N LEU A 195 12.02 -23.31 4.41
CA LEU A 195 12.59 -21.99 4.75
C LEU A 195 11.49 -20.91 4.91
N PRO A 196 10.59 -21.00 5.91
CA PRO A 196 9.64 -19.92 6.19
C PRO A 196 10.34 -18.60 6.54
N GLY A 197 9.91 -17.51 5.90
CA GLY A 197 10.51 -16.18 6.00
C GLY A 197 11.58 -15.88 4.95
N LEU A 198 11.73 -16.71 3.91
CA LEU A 198 12.78 -16.51 2.89
C LEU A 198 12.54 -15.27 2.02
N ALA A 199 11.29 -14.93 1.70
CA ALA A 199 10.95 -13.71 0.97
C ALA A 199 11.34 -12.46 1.77
N HIS A 200 10.96 -12.41 3.05
CA HIS A 200 11.33 -11.33 3.96
C HIS A 200 12.86 -11.26 4.15
N PHE A 201 13.52 -12.42 4.30
CA PHE A 201 14.98 -12.43 4.39
C PHE A 201 15.67 -11.97 3.10
N LEU A 202 15.09 -12.25 1.93
CA LEU A 202 15.61 -11.74 0.65
C LEU A 202 15.48 -10.23 0.55
N GLU A 203 14.39 -9.66 1.06
CA GLU A 203 14.20 -8.22 1.15
C GLU A 203 15.37 -7.54 1.85
N HIS A 204 15.80 -8.04 3.02
CA HIS A 204 17.00 -7.56 3.72
C HIS A 204 18.27 -7.75 2.89
N MET A 205 18.45 -8.95 2.35
CA MET A 205 19.72 -9.33 1.69
C MET A 205 19.99 -8.60 0.38
N VAL A 206 18.99 -8.06 -0.32
CA VAL A 206 19.24 -7.28 -1.55
C VAL A 206 19.86 -5.91 -1.27
N PHE A 207 19.77 -5.39 -0.04
CA PHE A 207 20.47 -4.18 0.39
C PHE A 207 21.98 -4.41 0.56
N MET A 208 22.41 -5.66 0.79
CA MET A 208 23.79 -6.05 1.12
C MET A 208 24.71 -6.05 -0.11
N GLY A 209 24.83 -4.90 -0.77
CA GLY A 209 25.70 -4.65 -1.91
C GLY A 209 25.25 -5.25 -3.24
N SER A 210 25.77 -4.68 -4.33
CA SER A 210 25.55 -5.11 -5.71
C SER A 210 26.85 -5.12 -6.51
N GLU A 211 26.85 -5.74 -7.69
CA GLU A 211 28.05 -5.80 -8.53
C GLU A 211 28.60 -4.40 -8.87
N LYS A 212 27.71 -3.44 -9.15
CA LYS A 212 28.08 -2.06 -9.47
C LYS A 212 28.40 -1.23 -8.22
N TYR A 213 27.75 -1.52 -7.10
CA TYR A 213 27.95 -0.84 -5.81
C TYR A 213 28.20 -1.88 -4.70
N PRO A 214 29.44 -2.38 -4.55
CA PRO A 214 29.73 -3.55 -3.71
C PRO A 214 29.80 -3.26 -2.21
N ALA A 215 29.75 -1.99 -1.81
CA ALA A 215 29.71 -1.64 -0.39
C ALA A 215 28.38 -2.06 0.22
N GLU A 216 28.44 -2.84 1.31
CA GLU A 216 27.29 -3.45 1.97
C GLU A 216 26.17 -2.43 2.31
N ASN A 217 26.50 -1.33 2.99
CA ASN A 217 25.53 -0.27 3.33
C ASN A 217 25.67 0.95 2.40
N GLY A 218 26.09 0.73 1.15
CA GLY A 218 26.43 1.79 0.22
C GLY A 218 25.24 2.65 -0.22
N PHE A 219 24.02 2.10 -0.17
CA PHE A 219 22.80 2.82 -0.51
C PHE A 219 22.24 3.60 0.68
N ASP A 220 22.04 2.96 1.84
CA ASP A 220 21.64 3.61 3.09
C ASP A 220 22.55 4.80 3.45
N ALA A 221 23.88 4.60 3.40
CA ALA A 221 24.83 5.68 3.66
C ALA A 221 24.74 6.82 2.64
N PHE A 222 24.35 6.52 1.39
CA PHE A 222 24.13 7.53 0.36
C PHE A 222 22.86 8.34 0.64
N LEU A 223 21.76 7.71 1.04
CA LEU A 223 20.51 8.39 1.35
C LEU A 223 20.62 9.27 2.59
N LYS A 224 21.14 8.74 3.70
CA LYS A 224 21.38 9.50 4.94
C LYS A 224 22.23 10.74 4.71
N LYS A 225 23.28 10.63 3.89
CA LYS A 225 24.14 11.77 3.53
C LYS A 225 23.41 12.85 2.71
N HIS A 226 22.39 12.47 1.95
CA HIS A 226 21.66 13.34 1.04
C HIS A 226 20.23 13.64 1.51
N GLY A 227 19.96 13.42 2.80
CA GLY A 227 18.69 13.75 3.45
C GLY A 227 17.50 12.94 2.95
N GLY A 228 17.74 11.69 2.52
CA GLY A 228 16.71 10.73 2.14
C GLY A 228 16.61 9.57 3.12
N SER A 229 15.57 8.76 2.93
CA SER A 229 15.33 7.49 3.63
C SER A 229 14.89 6.41 2.66
N ASP A 230 14.97 5.17 3.10
CA ASP A 230 14.45 3.99 2.40
C ASP A 230 13.71 3.09 3.36
N ASN A 231 12.83 2.27 2.80
CA ASN A 231 12.14 1.21 3.53
C ASN A 231 11.74 0.10 2.55
N ALA A 232 11.40 -1.07 3.09
CA ALA A 232 10.82 -2.16 2.34
C ALA A 232 9.84 -2.94 3.22
N SER A 233 8.93 -3.67 2.58
CA SER A 233 7.97 -4.51 3.28
C SER A 233 7.63 -5.76 2.46
N THR A 234 7.52 -6.90 3.15
CA THR A 234 7.14 -8.18 2.56
C THR A 234 5.80 -8.64 3.11
N ASP A 235 4.80 -8.65 2.24
CA ASP A 235 3.45 -9.14 2.53
C ASP A 235 3.28 -10.59 2.02
N CYS A 236 2.04 -11.09 1.99
CA CYS A 236 1.68 -12.43 1.56
C CYS A 236 2.02 -12.68 0.09
N GLU A 237 1.64 -11.77 -0.81
CA GLU A 237 1.76 -11.95 -2.26
C GLU A 237 2.62 -10.87 -2.95
N ARG A 238 3.17 -9.93 -2.17
CA ARG A 238 3.91 -8.77 -2.68
C ARG A 238 5.08 -8.42 -1.77
N THR A 239 6.14 -7.87 -2.35
CA THR A 239 7.25 -7.20 -1.63
C THR A 239 7.44 -5.84 -2.27
N ILE A 240 7.47 -4.78 -1.45
CA ILE A 240 7.60 -3.40 -1.88
C ILE A 240 8.91 -2.85 -1.35
N PHE A 241 9.61 -2.08 -2.19
CA PHE A 241 10.77 -1.29 -1.81
C PHE A 241 10.48 0.16 -2.15
N GLN A 242 10.82 1.09 -1.28
CA GLN A 242 10.73 2.52 -1.54
C GLN A 242 11.95 3.28 -1.04
N PHE A 243 12.20 4.43 -1.65
CA PHE A 243 13.12 5.42 -1.10
C PHE A 243 12.72 6.83 -1.52
N ASP A 244 13.19 7.80 -0.77
CA ASP A 244 13.18 9.20 -1.14
C ASP A 244 14.58 9.82 -1.02
N VAL A 245 14.79 10.94 -1.71
CA VAL A 245 16.02 11.72 -1.60
C VAL A 245 15.82 13.12 -2.17
N GLN A 246 16.70 14.05 -1.83
CA GLN A 246 16.78 15.35 -2.50
C GLN A 246 16.92 15.18 -4.03
N ARG A 247 16.10 15.95 -4.78
CA ARG A 247 16.00 15.92 -6.26
C ARG A 247 17.35 15.81 -6.98
N LYS A 248 18.33 16.62 -6.59
CA LYS A 248 19.67 16.68 -7.24
C LYS A 248 20.42 15.34 -7.25
N TYR A 249 20.13 14.43 -6.32
CA TYR A 249 20.78 13.12 -6.20
C TYR A 249 19.90 11.97 -6.70
N PHE A 250 18.67 12.26 -7.14
CA PHE A 250 17.66 11.25 -7.42
C PHE A 250 18.06 10.28 -8.53
N ARG A 251 18.66 10.76 -9.62
CA ARG A 251 19.14 9.87 -10.71
C ARG A 251 20.19 8.87 -10.23
N GLU A 252 21.12 9.31 -9.39
CA GLU A 252 22.16 8.42 -8.84
C GLU A 252 21.55 7.44 -7.83
N ALA A 253 20.62 7.89 -6.98
CA ALA A 253 19.87 7.04 -6.07
C ALA A 253 19.11 5.93 -6.84
N LEU A 254 18.38 6.30 -7.89
CA LEU A 254 17.67 5.36 -8.77
C LEU A 254 18.61 4.30 -9.35
N ASP A 255 19.79 4.69 -9.82
CA ASP A 255 20.74 3.75 -10.43
C ASP A 255 21.39 2.81 -9.41
N ARG A 256 21.65 3.29 -8.18
CA ARG A 256 22.11 2.46 -7.04
C ARG A 256 21.04 1.46 -6.61
N TRP A 257 19.84 1.96 -6.38
CA TRP A 257 18.68 1.18 -5.92
C TRP A 257 18.26 0.12 -6.94
N ALA A 258 18.26 0.45 -8.23
CA ALA A 258 17.93 -0.53 -9.27
C ALA A 258 18.85 -1.76 -9.28
N GLN A 259 20.07 -1.66 -8.74
CA GLN A 259 20.97 -2.81 -8.69
C GLN A 259 20.49 -3.94 -7.78
N PHE A 260 19.60 -3.65 -6.81
CA PHE A 260 18.95 -4.66 -5.97
C PHE A 260 18.17 -5.67 -6.82
N PHE A 261 17.64 -5.20 -7.95
CA PHE A 261 16.83 -5.98 -8.89
C PHE A 261 17.61 -6.45 -10.12
N ILE A 262 18.83 -5.96 -10.34
CA ILE A 262 19.65 -6.31 -11.52
C ILE A 262 20.70 -7.38 -11.17
N CYS A 263 21.53 -7.11 -10.16
CA CYS A 263 22.61 -8.01 -9.75
C CYS A 263 23.06 -7.72 -8.31
N PRO A 264 22.24 -8.04 -7.30
CA PRO A 264 22.65 -7.95 -5.91
C PRO A 264 23.71 -9.01 -5.61
N LEU A 265 24.69 -8.65 -4.80
CA LEU A 265 25.71 -9.59 -4.34
C LEU A 265 25.13 -10.52 -3.29
N MET A 266 24.22 -10.01 -2.44
CA MET A 266 23.76 -10.68 -1.22
C MET A 266 24.98 -11.24 -0.48
N ILE A 267 25.86 -10.34 0.00
CA ILE A 267 27.18 -10.71 0.51
C ILE A 267 27.06 -11.87 1.51
N GLU A 268 27.74 -12.98 1.22
CA GLU A 268 27.60 -14.23 2.00
C GLU A 268 28.01 -14.03 3.46
N ASP A 269 29.05 -13.22 3.71
CA ASP A 269 29.52 -12.87 5.05
C ASP A 269 28.51 -12.00 5.85
N ALA A 270 27.50 -11.42 5.19
CA ALA A 270 26.44 -10.64 5.85
C ALA A 270 25.26 -11.49 6.29
N ILE A 271 25.05 -12.68 5.69
CA ILE A 271 23.89 -13.55 5.95
C ILE A 271 23.67 -13.80 7.43
N ASP A 272 24.73 -14.19 8.15
CA ASP A 272 24.61 -14.54 9.55
C ASP A 272 24.24 -13.36 10.44
N ARG A 273 24.50 -12.11 10.00
CA ARG A 273 24.10 -10.88 10.71
C ARG A 273 22.68 -10.47 10.33
N GLU A 274 22.35 -10.50 9.05
CA GLU A 274 21.01 -10.13 8.57
C GLU A 274 19.94 -11.12 9.09
N VAL A 275 20.27 -12.40 9.29
CA VAL A 275 19.33 -13.32 9.97
C VAL A 275 19.07 -12.92 11.42
N GLU A 276 20.06 -12.36 12.13
CA GLU A 276 19.86 -11.87 13.50
C GLU A 276 19.07 -10.55 13.52
N ALA A 277 19.16 -9.74 12.45
CA ALA A 277 18.30 -8.57 12.26
C ALA A 277 16.84 -8.99 12.11
N VAL A 278 16.55 -9.95 11.22
CA VAL A 278 15.20 -10.54 11.07
C VAL A 278 14.71 -11.19 12.37
N ASP A 279 15.59 -11.88 13.12
CA ASP A 279 15.21 -12.42 14.44
C ASP A 279 14.83 -11.31 15.42
N SER A 280 15.60 -10.21 15.44
CA SER A 280 15.36 -9.06 16.32
C SER A 280 14.04 -8.36 16.00
N GLU A 281 13.73 -8.15 14.72
CA GLU A 281 12.42 -7.65 14.26
C GLU A 281 11.29 -8.54 14.75
N TYR A 282 11.43 -9.86 14.59
CA TYR A 282 10.43 -10.80 15.11
C TYR A 282 10.33 -10.74 16.64
N GLN A 283 11.42 -10.59 17.40
CA GLN A 283 11.34 -10.44 18.86
C GLN A 283 10.61 -9.15 19.28
N LEU A 284 10.80 -8.06 18.54
CA LEU A 284 10.08 -6.79 18.76
C LEU A 284 8.60 -6.91 18.42
N ALA A 285 8.25 -7.64 17.35
CA ALA A 285 6.88 -7.88 16.93
C ALA A 285 6.14 -8.90 17.81
N ARG A 286 6.85 -9.83 18.44
CA ARG A 286 6.30 -10.93 19.25
C ARG A 286 5.37 -10.54 20.41
N PRO A 287 5.58 -9.44 21.17
CA PRO A 287 4.64 -8.97 22.17
C PRO A 287 3.40 -8.29 21.58
N SER A 288 3.37 -7.92 20.29
CA SER A 288 2.19 -7.29 19.68
C SER A 288 0.99 -8.23 19.67
N ASP A 289 -0.12 -7.81 20.29
CA ASP A 289 -1.37 -8.58 20.30
C ASP A 289 -1.97 -8.73 18.89
N SER A 290 -1.68 -7.80 17.97
CA SER A 290 -2.09 -7.89 16.57
C SER A 290 -1.37 -9.04 15.85
N HIS A 291 -0.03 -9.04 15.83
CA HIS A 291 0.76 -10.11 15.19
C HIS A 291 0.51 -11.49 15.82
N ARG A 292 0.34 -11.55 17.15
CA ARG A 292 -0.02 -12.80 17.84
C ARG A 292 -1.36 -13.35 17.36
N LYS A 293 -2.33 -12.47 17.07
CA LYS A 293 -3.65 -12.84 16.55
C LYS A 293 -3.55 -13.32 15.10
N GLU A 294 -2.75 -12.66 14.26
CA GLU A 294 -2.49 -13.10 12.89
C GLU A 294 -1.84 -14.49 12.85
N MET A 295 -0.82 -14.73 13.68
CA MET A 295 -0.19 -16.06 13.81
C MET A 295 -1.18 -17.12 14.27
N LEU A 296 -2.03 -16.80 15.26
CA LEU A 296 -3.11 -17.70 15.69
C LEU A 296 -4.04 -18.00 14.52
N PHE A 297 -4.47 -16.97 13.79
CA PHE A 297 -5.42 -17.09 12.68
C PHE A 297 -4.83 -17.90 11.53
N GLY A 298 -3.59 -17.63 11.11
CA GLY A 298 -2.85 -18.40 10.10
C GLY A 298 -2.74 -19.88 10.47
N SER A 299 -2.55 -20.21 11.76
CA SER A 299 -2.53 -21.60 12.24
C SER A 299 -3.85 -22.37 12.06
N LEU A 300 -4.96 -21.67 11.78
CA LEU A 300 -6.28 -22.26 11.54
C LEU A 300 -6.55 -22.60 10.07
N ALA A 301 -5.64 -22.21 9.18
CA ALA A 301 -5.73 -22.52 7.75
C ALA A 301 -5.58 -24.03 7.48
N LYS A 302 -6.10 -24.48 6.34
CA LYS A 302 -5.95 -25.86 5.85
C LYS A 302 -4.46 -26.21 5.73
N PRO A 303 -4.06 -27.45 6.09
CA PRO A 303 -2.70 -27.93 5.85
C PRO A 303 -2.29 -27.76 4.38
N GLY A 304 -1.10 -27.23 4.15
CA GLY A 304 -0.56 -26.98 2.80
C GLY A 304 -1.00 -25.65 2.18
N HIS A 305 -1.85 -24.86 2.83
CA HIS A 305 -2.12 -23.49 2.40
C HIS A 305 -0.97 -22.55 2.84
N PRO A 306 -0.50 -21.60 2.01
CA PRO A 306 0.62 -20.74 2.36
C PRO A 306 0.38 -19.86 3.59
N MET A 307 -0.86 -19.45 3.86
CA MET A 307 -1.26 -18.71 5.07
C MET A 307 -0.91 -19.43 6.40
N SER A 308 -0.66 -20.75 6.42
CA SER A 308 -0.20 -21.43 7.64
C SER A 308 1.31 -21.29 7.88
N LYS A 309 2.06 -20.71 6.94
CA LYS A 309 3.51 -20.53 7.05
C LYS A 309 3.83 -19.40 8.01
N PHE A 310 5.00 -19.49 8.62
CA PHE A 310 5.56 -18.42 9.43
C PHE A 310 6.24 -17.39 8.51
N CYS A 311 5.51 -16.35 8.12
CA CYS A 311 5.94 -15.35 7.14
C CYS A 311 7.08 -14.44 7.61
N TRP A 312 7.19 -14.21 8.93
CA TRP A 312 8.26 -13.38 9.51
C TRP A 312 9.65 -13.95 9.25
N GLY A 313 9.82 -15.27 9.42
CA GLY A 313 11.14 -15.86 9.57
C GLY A 313 11.80 -15.50 10.91
N ASN A 314 12.85 -16.23 11.27
CA ASN A 314 13.69 -15.95 12.44
C ASN A 314 14.98 -16.79 12.37
N ALA A 315 15.84 -16.69 13.38
CA ALA A 315 17.08 -17.47 13.43
C ALA A 315 16.83 -18.99 13.42
N GLN A 316 15.70 -19.45 13.97
CA GLN A 316 15.34 -20.87 13.94
C GLN A 316 15.06 -21.33 12.50
N THR A 317 14.22 -20.64 11.74
CA THR A 317 13.79 -21.06 10.39
C THR A 317 14.82 -20.78 9.30
N LEU A 318 15.69 -19.78 9.48
CA LEU A 318 16.62 -19.33 8.44
C LEU A 318 18.07 -19.78 8.69
N LYS A 319 18.45 -20.10 9.94
CA LYS A 319 19.83 -20.45 10.32
C LYS A 319 19.95 -21.81 11.02
N HIS A 320 19.22 -22.05 12.11
CA HIS A 320 19.39 -23.28 12.90
C HIS A 320 18.84 -24.53 12.21
N GLU A 321 17.55 -24.55 11.83
CA GLU A 321 16.97 -25.72 11.15
C GLU A 321 17.62 -26.01 9.79
N PRO A 322 17.92 -25.01 8.94
CA PRO A 322 18.59 -25.27 7.67
C PRO A 322 19.97 -25.89 7.89
N ARG A 323 20.72 -25.43 8.89
CA ARG A 323 22.03 -25.99 9.24
C ARG A 323 21.94 -27.45 9.69
N GLU A 324 20.93 -27.79 10.50
CA GLU A 324 20.68 -29.18 10.93
C GLU A 324 20.29 -30.08 9.74
N LYS A 325 19.48 -29.56 8.82
CA LYS A 325 19.00 -30.25 7.61
C LYS A 325 20.00 -30.21 6.45
N GLN A 326 21.18 -29.60 6.63
CA GLN A 326 22.20 -29.40 5.59
C GLN A 326 21.68 -28.64 4.35
N ILE A 327 20.73 -27.73 4.56
CA ILE A 327 20.21 -26.84 3.53
C ILE A 327 21.15 -25.64 3.44
N ASN A 328 21.61 -25.34 2.23
CA ASN A 328 22.38 -24.13 1.97
C ASN A 328 21.42 -22.94 1.79
N THR A 329 21.16 -22.20 2.87
CA THR A 329 20.27 -21.03 2.87
C THR A 329 20.69 -20.00 1.83
N TYR A 330 21.99 -19.72 1.69
CA TYR A 330 22.49 -18.76 0.70
C TYR A 330 22.13 -19.15 -0.74
N GLN A 331 22.38 -20.41 -1.12
CA GLN A 331 22.04 -20.89 -2.45
C GLN A 331 20.53 -20.80 -2.70
N ARG A 332 19.70 -21.15 -1.71
CA ARG A 332 18.24 -21.06 -1.80
C ARG A 332 17.73 -19.63 -1.93
N LEU A 333 18.35 -18.70 -1.23
CA LEU A 333 18.11 -17.26 -1.35
C LEU A 333 18.38 -16.77 -2.78
N ARG A 334 19.54 -17.14 -3.35
CA ARG A 334 19.89 -16.78 -4.73
C ARG A 334 18.94 -17.39 -5.75
N ASP A 335 18.52 -18.63 -5.54
CA ASP A 335 17.58 -19.31 -6.42
C ASP A 335 16.18 -18.69 -6.33
N PHE A 336 15.76 -18.26 -5.14
CA PHE A 336 14.52 -17.51 -4.93
C PHE A 336 14.56 -16.18 -5.70
N TRP A 337 15.65 -15.40 -5.54
CA TRP A 337 15.84 -14.14 -6.28
C TRP A 337 15.79 -14.38 -7.80
N ARG A 338 16.52 -15.37 -8.34
CA ARG A 338 16.49 -15.68 -9.78
C ARG A 338 15.11 -16.08 -10.29
N ARG A 339 14.31 -16.77 -9.47
CA ARG A 339 12.97 -17.24 -9.84
C ARG A 339 11.93 -16.11 -9.81
N TYR A 340 12.05 -15.20 -8.85
CA TYR A 340 10.96 -14.30 -8.48
C TYR A 340 11.27 -12.82 -8.72
N TYR A 341 12.53 -12.38 -8.70
CA TYR A 341 12.89 -10.99 -8.97
C TYR A 341 13.06 -10.80 -10.48
N SER A 342 11.93 -10.85 -11.18
CA SER A 342 11.84 -10.75 -12.64
C SER A 342 11.01 -9.54 -13.07
N ALA A 343 11.49 -8.80 -14.07
CA ALA A 343 10.95 -7.53 -14.53
C ALA A 343 9.44 -7.54 -14.81
N HIS A 344 8.91 -8.59 -15.44
CA HIS A 344 7.48 -8.71 -15.76
C HIS A 344 6.57 -9.00 -14.54
N TYR A 345 7.14 -9.16 -13.35
CA TYR A 345 6.40 -9.21 -12.09
C TYR A 345 6.35 -7.84 -11.41
N MET A 346 7.14 -6.87 -11.91
CA MET A 346 7.40 -5.60 -11.23
C MET A 346 6.53 -4.47 -11.75
N THR A 347 6.18 -3.59 -10.83
CA THR A 347 5.55 -2.29 -11.08
C THR A 347 6.36 -1.21 -10.38
N LEU A 348 6.71 -0.14 -11.09
CA LEU A 348 7.60 0.92 -10.61
C LEU A 348 6.89 2.28 -10.64
N ALA A 349 6.81 2.99 -9.52
CA ALA A 349 6.39 4.39 -9.46
C ALA A 349 7.61 5.29 -9.24
N VAL A 350 7.70 6.40 -9.98
CA VAL A 350 8.81 7.36 -9.89
C VAL A 350 8.26 8.77 -9.85
N GLN A 351 8.43 9.47 -8.72
CA GLN A 351 8.01 10.87 -8.54
C GLN A 351 9.22 11.80 -8.41
N SER A 352 9.25 12.87 -9.20
CA SER A 352 10.25 13.94 -9.06
C SER A 352 9.77 15.26 -9.65
N LYS A 353 10.53 16.33 -9.42
CA LYS A 353 10.35 17.64 -10.09
C LYS A 353 11.02 17.72 -11.46
N GLU A 354 11.21 16.58 -12.12
CA GLU A 354 11.74 16.48 -13.48
C GLU A 354 10.59 16.31 -14.48
N THR A 355 10.86 16.59 -15.76
CA THR A 355 9.88 16.33 -16.82
C THR A 355 9.63 14.83 -16.98
N LEU A 356 8.47 14.46 -17.50
CA LEU A 356 8.14 13.05 -17.77
C LEU A 356 9.13 12.43 -18.76
N ASP A 357 9.61 13.21 -19.74
CA ASP A 357 10.62 12.75 -20.70
C ASP A 357 11.96 12.42 -20.03
N THR A 358 12.37 13.23 -19.05
CA THR A 358 13.60 13.00 -18.28
C THR A 358 13.48 11.75 -17.41
N LEU A 359 12.34 11.61 -16.71
CA LEU A 359 12.05 10.42 -15.91
C LEU A 359 12.00 9.16 -16.76
N GLU A 360 11.35 9.23 -17.93
CA GLU A 360 11.26 8.11 -18.86
C GLU A 360 12.64 7.70 -19.37
N GLN A 361 13.47 8.67 -19.74
CA GLN A 361 14.85 8.40 -20.15
C GLN A 361 15.61 7.66 -19.04
N TRP A 362 15.58 8.17 -17.81
CA TRP A 362 16.28 7.54 -16.68
C TRP A 362 15.77 6.13 -16.41
N VAL A 363 14.46 5.94 -16.35
CA VAL A 363 13.86 4.63 -16.09
C VAL A 363 14.21 3.63 -17.19
N ARG A 364 14.13 4.04 -18.46
CA ARG A 364 14.51 3.18 -19.60
C ARG A 364 15.99 2.83 -19.60
N GLU A 365 16.88 3.76 -19.25
CA GLU A 365 18.33 3.51 -19.19
C GLU A 365 18.72 2.56 -18.04
N ILE A 366 18.05 2.70 -16.89
CA ILE A 366 18.40 2.01 -15.64
C ILE A 366 17.70 0.64 -15.55
N PHE A 367 16.36 0.61 -15.62
CA PHE A 367 15.56 -0.57 -15.28
C PHE A 367 15.38 -1.57 -16.43
N ILE A 368 15.79 -1.22 -17.65
CA ILE A 368 15.80 -2.20 -18.75
C ILE A 368 16.74 -3.38 -18.49
N LYS A 369 17.71 -3.20 -17.58
CA LYS A 369 18.70 -4.20 -17.19
C LYS A 369 18.15 -5.24 -16.20
N VAL A 370 16.97 -5.00 -15.60
CA VAL A 370 16.33 -5.98 -14.73
C VAL A 370 16.00 -7.22 -15.56
N PRO A 371 16.41 -8.43 -15.12
CA PRO A 371 16.21 -9.65 -15.89
C PRO A 371 14.73 -9.98 -16.02
N ASN A 372 14.35 -10.56 -17.15
CA ASN A 372 13.07 -11.23 -17.34
C ASN A 372 13.33 -12.72 -17.56
N ASN A 373 12.83 -13.57 -16.68
CA ASN A 373 13.03 -15.02 -16.77
C ASN A 373 11.97 -15.76 -17.61
N GLY A 374 10.92 -15.08 -18.08
CA GLY A 374 9.86 -15.64 -18.92
C GLY A 374 8.92 -16.63 -18.21
N GLU A 375 9.11 -16.86 -16.92
CA GLU A 375 8.28 -17.79 -16.13
C GLU A 375 6.95 -17.13 -15.75
N PRO A 376 5.89 -17.90 -15.46
CA PRO A 376 4.66 -17.34 -14.92
C PRO A 376 4.83 -16.92 -13.45
N ARG A 377 4.06 -15.90 -13.05
CA ARG A 377 3.89 -15.50 -11.64
C ARG A 377 3.35 -16.67 -10.82
N ALA A 378 3.62 -16.67 -9.52
CA ALA A 378 2.94 -17.59 -8.61
C ALA A 378 1.43 -17.30 -8.63
N ASP A 379 0.61 -18.36 -8.68
CA ASP A 379 -0.84 -18.26 -8.71
C ASP A 379 -1.44 -19.10 -7.58
N PHE A 380 -2.05 -18.42 -6.62
CA PHE A 380 -2.71 -19.03 -5.46
C PHE A 380 -4.23 -19.06 -5.61
N SER A 381 -4.79 -18.58 -6.72
CA SER A 381 -6.25 -18.44 -6.92
C SER A 381 -7.03 -19.76 -6.89
N HIS A 382 -6.33 -20.90 -6.99
CA HIS A 382 -6.89 -22.24 -6.84
C HIS A 382 -7.02 -22.69 -5.37
N LEU A 383 -6.37 -22.02 -4.42
CA LEU A 383 -6.33 -22.36 -3.00
C LEU A 383 -7.43 -21.66 -2.20
N LEU A 384 -8.67 -21.72 -2.69
CA LEU A 384 -9.78 -21.00 -2.08
C LEU A 384 -10.24 -21.61 -0.74
N GLN A 385 -10.81 -20.75 0.11
CA GLN A 385 -11.42 -21.13 1.39
C GLN A 385 -10.45 -21.84 2.34
N PRO A 386 -9.30 -21.23 2.70
CA PRO A 386 -8.33 -21.85 3.62
C PRO A 386 -8.90 -22.13 5.01
N PHE A 387 -9.90 -21.37 5.43
CA PHE A 387 -10.47 -21.44 6.78
C PHE A 387 -11.76 -22.27 6.86
N ASP A 388 -12.11 -23.02 5.80
CA ASP A 388 -13.17 -24.03 5.88
C ASP A 388 -12.66 -25.27 6.64
N THR A 389 -12.45 -25.07 7.94
CA THR A 389 -11.98 -26.08 8.90
C THR A 389 -12.84 -26.05 10.16
N PRO A 390 -13.01 -27.19 10.85
CA PRO A 390 -13.67 -27.20 12.16
C PRO A 390 -12.92 -26.40 13.24
N ALA A 391 -11.61 -26.15 13.03
CA ALA A 391 -10.81 -25.35 13.95
C ALA A 391 -11.23 -23.88 13.90
N PHE A 392 -11.39 -23.32 12.70
CA PHE A 392 -11.78 -21.92 12.49
C PHE A 392 -13.10 -21.54 13.17
N ASN A 393 -14.10 -22.44 13.14
CA ASN A 393 -15.44 -22.18 13.65
C ASN A 393 -15.56 -22.41 15.17
N LYS A 394 -14.71 -21.75 15.96
CA LYS A 394 -14.66 -21.89 17.43
C LYS A 394 -14.51 -20.54 18.13
N LEU A 395 -14.87 -20.51 19.42
CA LEU A 395 -14.54 -19.41 20.31
C LEU A 395 -13.14 -19.62 20.88
N TYR A 396 -12.24 -18.67 20.60
CA TYR A 396 -10.89 -18.64 21.16
C TYR A 396 -10.84 -17.64 22.31
N ARG A 397 -10.25 -18.05 23.44
CA ARG A 397 -9.92 -17.16 24.56
C ARG A 397 -8.42 -16.94 24.56
N VAL A 398 -8.01 -15.74 24.22
CA VAL A 398 -6.61 -15.34 24.12
C VAL A 398 -6.27 -14.47 25.32
N VAL A 399 -5.13 -14.73 25.94
CA VAL A 399 -4.58 -13.85 26.99
C VAL A 399 -3.77 -12.78 26.28
N PRO A 400 -4.23 -11.51 26.31
CA PRO A 400 -3.50 -10.41 25.67
C PRO A 400 -2.25 -10.03 26.47
N VAL A 401 -1.34 -9.32 25.82
CA VAL A 401 -0.21 -8.66 26.47
C VAL A 401 -0.68 -7.33 27.09
N ARG A 402 -1.44 -6.54 26.33
CA ARG A 402 -2.07 -5.32 26.84
C ARG A 402 -3.23 -5.64 27.80
N LYS A 403 -3.54 -4.74 28.73
CA LYS A 403 -4.66 -4.89 29.67
C LYS A 403 -5.98 -4.48 29.03
N VAL A 404 -6.42 -5.25 28.03
CA VAL A 404 -7.63 -4.95 27.26
C VAL A 404 -8.63 -6.10 27.28
N HIS A 405 -9.91 -5.77 27.30
CA HIS A 405 -10.99 -6.70 27.00
C HIS A 405 -11.48 -6.47 25.58
N ALA A 406 -11.10 -7.34 24.65
CA ALA A 406 -11.50 -7.25 23.26
C ALA A 406 -12.35 -8.47 22.86
N LEU A 407 -13.42 -8.22 22.09
CA LEU A 407 -14.18 -9.24 21.39
C LEU A 407 -14.04 -9.02 19.89
N THR A 408 -13.38 -9.96 19.20
CA THR A 408 -13.29 -9.96 17.74
C THR A 408 -14.10 -11.13 17.18
N ILE A 409 -14.98 -10.83 16.22
CA ILE A 409 -15.75 -11.81 15.45
C ILE A 409 -15.30 -11.69 14.01
N SER A 410 -14.75 -12.78 13.45
CA SER A 410 -14.16 -12.77 12.10
C SER A 410 -14.88 -13.72 11.16
N TRP A 411 -14.92 -13.34 9.89
CA TRP A 411 -15.45 -14.12 8.78
C TRP A 411 -14.43 -14.19 7.66
N ALA A 412 -14.03 -15.40 7.28
CA ALA A 412 -13.34 -15.63 6.01
C ALA A 412 -14.37 -15.66 4.89
N VAL A 413 -14.24 -14.77 3.91
CA VAL A 413 -15.10 -14.65 2.72
C VAL A 413 -14.29 -14.90 1.45
N PRO A 414 -14.92 -15.19 0.30
CA PRO A 414 -14.21 -15.29 -0.97
C PRO A 414 -13.42 -14.01 -1.29
N PRO A 415 -12.37 -14.08 -2.13
CA PRO A 415 -11.59 -12.91 -2.53
C PRO A 415 -12.47 -11.76 -3.05
N GLN A 416 -12.27 -10.55 -2.52
CA GLN A 416 -13.08 -9.38 -2.87
C GLN A 416 -12.43 -8.44 -3.88
N GLY A 417 -11.14 -8.58 -4.20
CA GLY A 417 -10.41 -7.64 -5.08
C GLY A 417 -11.07 -7.38 -6.45
N LYS A 418 -11.78 -8.37 -7.02
CA LYS A 418 -12.53 -8.19 -8.28
C LYS A 418 -13.75 -7.26 -8.17
N HIS A 419 -14.17 -6.92 -6.96
CA HIS A 419 -15.32 -6.05 -6.68
C HIS A 419 -14.89 -4.67 -6.18
N TYR A 420 -13.63 -4.26 -6.41
CA TYR A 420 -13.10 -2.96 -5.96
C TYR A 420 -13.95 -1.77 -6.42
N ARG A 421 -14.65 -1.88 -7.55
CA ARG A 421 -15.53 -0.80 -8.01
C ARG A 421 -16.75 -0.59 -7.11
N VAL A 422 -17.25 -1.67 -6.51
CA VAL A 422 -18.46 -1.67 -5.68
C VAL A 422 -18.15 -1.68 -4.19
N LYS A 423 -16.97 -2.17 -3.79
CA LYS A 423 -16.48 -2.29 -2.40
C LYS A 423 -17.53 -2.80 -1.40
N PRO A 424 -18.06 -4.02 -1.59
CA PRO A 424 -19.16 -4.51 -0.76
C PRO A 424 -18.78 -4.69 0.72
N LEU A 425 -17.52 -5.02 1.04
CA LEU A 425 -17.04 -5.05 2.42
C LEU A 425 -16.92 -3.65 3.03
N HIS A 426 -16.46 -2.66 2.26
CA HIS A 426 -16.42 -1.27 2.69
C HIS A 426 -17.82 -0.74 3.02
N TYR A 427 -18.83 -1.01 2.17
CA TYR A 427 -20.23 -0.66 2.46
C TYR A 427 -20.75 -1.30 3.76
N ILE A 428 -20.40 -2.56 4.02
CA ILE A 428 -20.81 -3.26 5.25
C ILE A 428 -20.05 -2.71 6.48
N SER A 429 -18.76 -2.42 6.31
CA SER A 429 -17.90 -1.75 7.30
C SER A 429 -18.53 -0.43 7.75
N TRP A 430 -18.90 0.43 6.80
CA TRP A 430 -19.52 1.73 7.06
C TRP A 430 -20.78 1.63 7.92
N LEU A 431 -21.64 0.65 7.64
CA LEU A 431 -22.87 0.43 8.43
C LEU A 431 -22.58 -0.07 9.84
N ILE A 432 -21.65 -1.00 9.97
CA ILE A 432 -21.33 -1.63 11.26
C ILE A 432 -20.55 -0.69 12.17
N GLY A 433 -19.57 0.03 11.61
CA GLY A 433 -18.75 1.02 12.30
C GLY A 433 -19.46 2.35 12.59
N HIS A 434 -20.68 2.56 12.09
CA HIS A 434 -21.43 3.78 12.35
C HIS A 434 -21.62 4.02 13.86
N GLU A 435 -21.30 5.22 14.35
CA GLU A 435 -21.37 5.54 15.78
C GLU A 435 -22.65 6.27 16.20
N GLY A 436 -23.43 6.75 15.24
CA GLY A 436 -24.61 7.57 15.49
C GLY A 436 -25.81 6.81 16.08
N THR A 437 -26.89 7.55 16.31
CA THR A 437 -28.12 7.00 16.92
C THR A 437 -28.65 5.80 16.13
N GLY A 438 -28.95 4.72 16.85
CA GLY A 438 -29.48 3.48 16.26
C GLY A 438 -28.40 2.49 15.83
N SER A 439 -27.12 2.84 15.95
CA SER A 439 -26.03 1.89 15.72
C SER A 439 -25.87 0.87 16.85
N ILE A 440 -25.15 -0.20 16.55
CA ILE A 440 -24.76 -1.19 17.54
C ILE A 440 -23.86 -0.59 18.63
N LEU A 441 -22.89 0.25 18.27
CA LEU A 441 -22.04 0.91 19.25
C LEU A 441 -22.84 1.81 20.18
N SER A 442 -23.80 2.57 19.65
CA SER A 442 -24.71 3.40 20.46
C SER A 442 -25.51 2.57 21.48
N LEU A 443 -25.98 1.37 21.08
CA LEU A 443 -26.68 0.45 21.99
C LEU A 443 -25.75 -0.09 23.09
N LEU A 444 -24.52 -0.47 22.74
CA LEU A 444 -23.54 -1.02 23.68
C LEU A 444 -23.02 0.05 24.66
N ARG A 445 -22.74 1.27 24.17
CA ARG A 445 -22.37 2.43 25.01
C ARG A 445 -23.48 2.81 25.99
N LYS A 446 -24.77 2.79 25.57
CA LYS A 446 -25.92 3.01 26.48
C LYS A 446 -26.01 2.00 27.62
N LYS A 447 -25.45 0.80 27.45
CA LYS A 447 -25.37 -0.23 28.48
C LYS A 447 -24.06 -0.20 29.27
N CYS A 448 -23.15 0.73 28.94
CA CYS A 448 -21.78 0.78 29.44
C CYS A 448 -20.99 -0.52 29.18
N TRP A 449 -21.24 -1.18 28.04
CA TRP A 449 -20.63 -2.47 27.70
C TRP A 449 -19.44 -2.38 26.73
N ALA A 450 -19.36 -1.31 25.93
CA ALA A 450 -18.27 -1.12 24.97
C ALA A 450 -17.81 0.34 24.94
N LEU A 451 -16.53 0.52 24.64
CA LEU A 451 -15.86 1.82 24.46
C LEU A 451 -15.82 2.18 22.96
N ALA A 452 -15.35 1.25 22.14
CA ALA A 452 -15.18 1.40 20.70
C ALA A 452 -15.65 0.15 19.94
N LEU A 453 -15.96 0.32 18.65
CA LEU A 453 -16.29 -0.76 17.74
C LEU A 453 -15.76 -0.44 16.35
N PHE A 454 -14.98 -1.37 15.80
CA PHE A 454 -14.43 -1.31 14.46
C PHE A 454 -14.95 -2.50 13.67
N GLY A 455 -15.53 -2.26 12.50
CA GLY A 455 -15.98 -3.31 11.61
C GLY A 455 -15.35 -3.10 10.25
N GLY A 456 -14.62 -4.08 9.72
CA GLY A 456 -13.91 -3.90 8.47
C GLY A 456 -12.96 -5.04 8.13
N ASN A 457 -12.27 -4.85 7.02
CA ASN A 457 -11.08 -5.59 6.64
C ASN A 457 -9.93 -4.58 6.63
N SER A 458 -8.74 -4.98 7.09
CA SER A 458 -7.55 -4.23 6.67
C SER A 458 -7.30 -4.53 5.19
N GLU A 459 -6.63 -3.63 4.48
CA GLU A 459 -6.30 -3.82 3.07
C GLU A 459 -4.95 -4.54 2.87
N THR A 460 -4.38 -5.07 3.96
CA THR A 460 -3.15 -5.86 3.93
C THR A 460 -3.37 -7.18 3.19
N GLY A 461 -2.30 -7.76 2.65
CA GLY A 461 -2.31 -9.07 2.00
C GLY A 461 -2.68 -10.21 2.93
N PHE A 462 -2.57 -10.03 4.26
CA PHE A 462 -3.11 -10.97 5.24
C PHE A 462 -4.64 -11.03 5.18
N ASP A 463 -5.31 -9.86 5.17
CA ASP A 463 -6.76 -9.74 5.17
C ASP A 463 -7.38 -9.79 3.77
N GLN A 464 -6.63 -9.42 2.72
CA GLN A 464 -7.11 -9.39 1.34
C GLN A 464 -6.05 -9.90 0.34
N ASN A 465 -6.26 -11.09 -0.20
CA ASN A 465 -5.37 -11.71 -1.19
C ASN A 465 -6.16 -12.51 -2.24
N THR A 466 -5.44 -13.19 -3.16
CA THR A 466 -6.10 -13.98 -4.22
C THR A 466 -6.83 -15.23 -3.72
N THR A 467 -6.65 -15.62 -2.45
CA THR A 467 -7.18 -16.86 -1.87
C THR A 467 -8.44 -16.66 -1.02
N TYR A 468 -8.54 -15.53 -0.31
CA TYR A 468 -9.71 -15.12 0.49
C TYR A 468 -9.69 -13.62 0.80
N SER A 469 -10.75 -13.15 1.48
CA SER A 469 -10.71 -11.91 2.26
C SER A 469 -11.24 -12.14 3.68
N ILE A 470 -10.76 -11.41 4.68
CA ILE A 470 -11.23 -11.47 6.06
C ILE A 470 -12.06 -10.21 6.32
N PHE A 471 -13.20 -10.38 6.98
CA PHE A 471 -13.95 -9.27 7.56
C PHE A 471 -14.08 -9.52 9.05
N SER A 472 -13.79 -8.51 9.87
CA SER A 472 -13.82 -8.63 11.32
C SER A 472 -14.64 -7.51 11.95
N ILE A 473 -15.29 -7.82 13.08
CA ILE A 473 -15.89 -6.83 13.97
C ILE A 473 -15.16 -6.95 15.30
N SER A 474 -14.41 -5.92 15.66
CA SER A 474 -13.67 -5.81 16.91
C SER A 474 -14.36 -4.81 17.83
N ILE A 475 -14.59 -5.22 19.08
CA ILE A 475 -15.29 -4.42 20.08
C ILE A 475 -14.40 -4.33 21.32
N THR A 476 -14.04 -3.12 21.71
CA THR A 476 -13.35 -2.85 22.98
C THR A 476 -14.39 -2.81 24.09
N LEU A 477 -14.34 -3.79 24.99
CA LEU A 477 -15.31 -4.03 26.04
C LEU A 477 -14.89 -3.40 27.36
N THR A 478 -15.88 -2.97 28.15
CA THR A 478 -15.69 -2.71 29.58
C THR A 478 -15.70 -4.03 30.36
N ASP A 479 -15.37 -4.00 31.66
CA ASP A 479 -15.51 -5.16 32.55
C ASP A 479 -16.94 -5.74 32.53
N GLN A 480 -17.95 -4.87 32.50
CA GLN A 480 -19.36 -5.29 32.41
C GLN A 480 -19.67 -5.91 31.05
N GLY A 481 -19.13 -5.35 29.96
CA GLY A 481 -19.25 -5.91 28.62
C GLY A 481 -18.61 -7.29 28.52
N TYR A 482 -17.43 -7.46 29.10
CA TYR A 482 -16.71 -8.72 29.17
C TYR A 482 -17.51 -9.80 29.92
N GLN A 483 -18.14 -9.45 31.05
CA GLN A 483 -19.01 -10.38 31.78
C GLN A 483 -20.26 -10.79 30.98
N ASN A 484 -20.70 -9.96 30.04
CA ASN A 484 -21.90 -10.15 29.21
C ASN A 484 -21.57 -10.37 27.73
N PHE A 485 -20.37 -10.89 27.40
CA PHE A 485 -19.91 -10.95 26.01
C PHE A 485 -20.81 -11.82 25.12
N TYR A 486 -21.50 -12.83 25.67
CA TYR A 486 -22.49 -13.61 24.90
C TYR A 486 -23.65 -12.74 24.42
N GLN A 487 -24.16 -11.84 25.26
CA GLN A 487 -25.23 -10.90 24.87
C GLN A 487 -24.72 -9.85 23.89
N VAL A 488 -23.45 -9.43 24.02
CA VAL A 488 -22.81 -8.57 23.01
C VAL A 488 -22.78 -9.26 21.65
N VAL A 489 -22.36 -10.53 21.60
CA VAL A 489 -22.39 -11.35 20.38
C VAL A 489 -23.82 -11.44 19.82
N ASP A 490 -24.83 -11.69 20.66
CA ASP A 490 -26.22 -11.72 20.22
C ASP A 490 -26.66 -10.40 19.57
N PHE A 491 -26.27 -9.25 20.12
CA PHE A 491 -26.57 -7.94 19.52
C PHE A 491 -25.87 -7.75 18.18
N VAL A 492 -24.62 -8.20 18.02
CA VAL A 492 -23.94 -8.20 16.71
C VAL A 492 -24.74 -8.99 15.69
N PHE A 493 -25.13 -10.23 16.01
CA PHE A 493 -25.90 -11.05 15.08
C PHE A 493 -27.32 -10.54 14.82
N GLN A 494 -27.97 -9.89 15.81
CA GLN A 494 -29.24 -9.21 15.59
C GLN A 494 -29.10 -8.04 14.63
N TYR A 495 -28.03 -7.25 14.75
CA TYR A 495 -27.74 -6.15 13.83
C TYR A 495 -27.49 -6.69 12.41
N LEU A 496 -26.64 -7.72 12.27
CA LEU A 496 -26.43 -8.39 10.97
C LEU A 496 -27.72 -8.98 10.38
N LYS A 497 -28.61 -9.51 11.23
CA LYS A 497 -29.91 -10.02 10.79
C LYS A 497 -30.83 -8.91 10.29
N MET A 498 -30.81 -7.76 10.95
CA MET A 498 -31.52 -6.56 10.52
C MET A 498 -31.01 -6.11 9.14
N LEU A 499 -29.69 -5.97 8.96
CA LEU A 499 -29.08 -5.64 7.66
C LEU A 499 -29.49 -6.64 6.57
N GLN A 500 -29.48 -7.93 6.89
CA GLN A 500 -29.93 -8.98 5.96
C GLN A 500 -31.40 -8.82 5.56
N THR A 501 -32.27 -8.41 6.50
CA THR A 501 -33.72 -8.34 6.29
C THR A 501 -34.10 -7.09 5.50
N LEU A 502 -33.45 -5.95 5.78
CA LEU A 502 -33.66 -4.70 5.06
C LEU A 502 -33.03 -4.71 3.68
N GLY A 503 -31.92 -5.44 3.52
CA GLY A 503 -31.13 -5.45 2.29
C GLY A 503 -30.33 -4.16 2.09
N PRO A 504 -29.53 -4.10 1.00
CA PRO A 504 -28.71 -2.95 0.64
C PRO A 504 -29.57 -1.72 0.38
N GLN A 505 -29.08 -0.55 0.79
CA GLN A 505 -29.78 0.71 0.66
C GLN A 505 -29.02 1.60 -0.31
N GLN A 506 -29.58 1.80 -1.51
CA GLN A 506 -28.98 2.64 -2.56
C GLN A 506 -28.61 4.04 -2.05
N ARG A 507 -29.47 4.65 -1.23
CA ARG A 507 -29.24 5.97 -0.63
C ARG A 507 -27.92 6.04 0.15
N ILE A 508 -27.59 4.98 0.92
CA ILE A 508 -26.39 4.95 1.76
C ILE A 508 -25.16 4.74 0.88
N TYR A 509 -25.25 3.88 -0.13
CA TYR A 509 -24.17 3.68 -1.09
C TYR A 509 -23.79 4.98 -1.81
N GLU A 510 -24.78 5.73 -2.32
CA GLU A 510 -24.57 7.03 -2.97
C GLU A 510 -24.06 8.10 -2.00
N GLU A 511 -24.35 7.97 -0.70
CA GLU A 511 -23.85 8.87 0.34
C GLU A 511 -22.35 8.63 0.57
N ILE A 512 -21.93 7.37 0.73
CA ILE A 512 -20.51 6.98 0.84
C ILE A 512 -19.75 7.42 -0.41
N GLN A 513 -20.25 7.05 -1.59
CA GLN A 513 -19.65 7.42 -2.87
C GLN A 513 -19.42 8.93 -3.00
N LYS A 514 -20.38 9.76 -2.55
CA LYS A 514 -20.23 11.23 -2.60
C LYS A 514 -19.21 11.74 -1.59
N ILE A 515 -19.11 11.12 -0.41
CA ILE A 515 -18.12 11.48 0.61
C ILE A 515 -16.73 11.20 0.06
N GLU A 516 -16.47 9.98 -0.39
CA GLU A 516 -15.16 9.58 -0.95
C GLU A 516 -14.79 10.41 -2.19
N ALA A 517 -15.76 10.69 -3.09
CA ALA A 517 -15.50 11.53 -4.25
C ALA A 517 -15.14 12.98 -3.87
N ASN A 518 -15.72 13.51 -2.79
CA ASN A 518 -15.34 14.83 -2.27
C ASN A 518 -13.97 14.78 -1.61
N GLU A 519 -13.68 13.75 -0.81
CA GLU A 519 -12.36 13.55 -0.18
C GLU A 519 -11.27 13.47 -1.24
N PHE A 520 -11.45 12.66 -2.29
CA PHE A 520 -10.51 12.60 -3.41
C PHE A 520 -10.35 13.94 -4.13
N HIS A 521 -11.44 14.68 -4.33
CA HIS A 521 -11.40 15.98 -5.00
C HIS A 521 -10.58 17.02 -4.21
N TYR A 522 -10.67 17.00 -2.88
CA TYR A 522 -10.02 17.97 -1.99
C TYR A 522 -8.83 17.39 -1.23
N GLN A 523 -8.33 16.24 -1.65
CA GLN A 523 -7.23 15.54 -0.99
C GLN A 523 -5.97 16.41 -0.95
N GLU A 524 -5.33 16.44 0.21
CA GLU A 524 -4.03 17.10 0.37
C GLU A 524 -2.94 16.30 -0.33
N GLN A 525 -1.83 16.96 -0.69
CA GLN A 525 -0.71 16.25 -1.28
C GLN A 525 -0.05 15.36 -0.23
N THR A 526 -0.13 14.05 -0.45
CA THR A 526 0.59 13.03 0.31
C THR A 526 2.10 13.18 0.14
N ASP A 527 2.86 12.71 1.14
CA ASP A 527 4.31 12.64 1.04
C ASP A 527 4.73 11.83 -0.22
N PRO A 528 5.75 12.29 -0.98
CA PRO A 528 6.23 11.58 -2.15
C PRO A 528 6.49 10.08 -1.94
N ILE A 529 7.04 9.67 -0.78
CA ILE A 529 7.44 8.29 -0.53
C ILE A 529 6.23 7.37 -0.38
N GLU A 530 5.25 7.77 0.44
CA GLU A 530 3.98 7.08 0.66
C GLU A 530 3.17 7.03 -0.65
N PHE A 531 3.18 8.12 -1.43
CA PHE A 531 2.44 8.18 -2.67
C PHE A 531 2.98 7.17 -3.70
N VAL A 532 4.29 7.10 -3.91
CA VAL A 532 4.85 6.14 -4.88
C VAL A 532 4.69 4.69 -4.43
N GLU A 533 4.74 4.42 -3.12
CA GLU A 533 4.47 3.11 -2.53
C GLU A 533 3.06 2.63 -2.88
N ASN A 534 2.04 3.42 -2.55
CA ASN A 534 0.64 3.12 -2.88
C ASN A 534 0.44 2.91 -4.38
N ILE A 535 0.99 3.81 -5.23
CA ILE A 535 0.85 3.69 -6.69
C ILE A 535 1.49 2.42 -7.23
N CYS A 536 2.68 2.04 -6.75
CA CYS A 536 3.36 0.87 -7.27
C CYS A 536 2.59 -0.42 -6.93
N GLU A 537 1.94 -0.47 -5.77
CA GLU A 537 1.03 -1.53 -5.38
C GLU A 537 -0.28 -1.53 -6.18
N ASN A 538 -0.92 -0.37 -6.34
CA ASN A 538 -2.16 -0.22 -7.11
C ASN A 538 -2.02 -0.69 -8.55
N MET A 539 -0.85 -0.53 -9.17
CA MET A 539 -0.56 -1.07 -10.51
C MET A 539 -0.56 -2.62 -10.58
N GLN A 540 -0.47 -3.32 -9.46
CA GLN A 540 -0.65 -4.77 -9.38
C GLN A 540 -2.13 -5.17 -9.21
N LEU A 541 -2.96 -4.29 -8.65
CA LEU A 541 -4.32 -4.60 -8.21
C LEU A 541 -5.39 -4.10 -9.19
N PHE A 542 -5.17 -2.94 -9.81
CA PHE A 542 -6.19 -2.21 -10.57
C PHE A 542 -5.83 -2.07 -12.05
N PRO A 543 -6.81 -1.83 -12.94
CA PRO A 543 -6.53 -1.43 -14.31
C PRO A 543 -5.94 -0.01 -14.36
N LYS A 544 -5.31 0.31 -15.50
CA LYS A 544 -4.59 1.58 -15.73
C LYS A 544 -5.41 2.83 -15.41
N GLU A 545 -6.69 2.83 -15.76
CA GLU A 545 -7.59 3.96 -15.52
C GLU A 545 -7.80 4.26 -14.03
N ASP A 546 -7.66 3.24 -13.18
CA ASP A 546 -7.99 3.29 -11.75
C ASP A 546 -6.76 3.19 -10.84
N PHE A 547 -5.54 3.43 -11.34
CA PHE A 547 -4.33 3.39 -10.51
C PHE A 547 -4.34 4.40 -9.35
N LEU A 548 -5.02 5.54 -9.50
CA LEU A 548 -5.12 6.59 -8.49
C LEU A 548 -6.46 6.60 -7.75
N THR A 549 -7.38 5.71 -8.12
CA THR A 549 -8.79 5.76 -7.66
C THR A 549 -9.33 4.42 -7.18
N GLY A 550 -8.72 3.29 -7.53
CA GLY A 550 -9.27 1.96 -7.30
C GLY A 550 -9.38 1.56 -5.83
N ASP A 551 -8.43 2.00 -5.01
CA ASP A 551 -8.37 1.84 -3.55
C ASP A 551 -9.27 2.85 -2.81
N GLN A 552 -9.50 4.03 -3.38
CA GLN A 552 -10.24 5.10 -2.69
C GLN A 552 -11.72 5.25 -3.12
N LEU A 553 -12.04 5.20 -4.41
CA LEU A 553 -13.39 5.51 -4.91
C LEU A 553 -14.31 4.31 -5.06
N MET A 554 -15.60 4.54 -4.81
CA MET A 554 -16.72 3.69 -5.25
C MET A 554 -17.35 4.22 -6.55
N PHE A 555 -17.75 3.33 -7.47
CA PHE A 555 -18.13 3.68 -8.86
C PHE A 555 -19.60 3.45 -9.19
#